data_AF-A0A504YJJ3-F1
#
_entry.id   AF-A0A504YJJ3-F1
#
_cell.length_a   1.000
_cell.length_b   1.000
_cell.length_c   1.000
_cell.angle_alpha   90.00
_cell.angle_beta   90.00
_cell.angle_gamma   90.00
#
_symmetry.space_group_name_H-M   'P 1'
#
loop_
_entity.id
_entity.type
_entity.pdbx_description
1 polymer ?
#
loop_
_entity_poly.entity_id
_entity_poly.type
_entity_poly.pdbx_seq_one_letter_code
_entity_poly.pdbx_strand_id
1 'polypeptide(L)'
;MLWPRSLDRYSFLTAGSLVFRIPVRLSSRIFVLNSGDIYRNLAFEACVFGDSDRFECHPAGKLPPTDIILWRSAPCVVIGRFQNAWNEIRTDLLRKHGWRLARRESGGGAVFHDQGNLNICFMQSRQVLDRRKCMEALQRPLQSLLTNRAVHVGDRFDLWISATVSGSEDHNQSLRKKISGSSSKFGSKVAYHHCTLLCEANLENLSDVLRPSFRTLQTKASTSVRSPVVNLCLPVDQVQQKLIDYLSEWIGQVDGSLKKPTILQVPEYGECEYVARERFERKVDELTAWTWVYGSSPAFELDVKKEATMESDDDQFIPSVRLHCDRGGRVNCLRVGDNESPKPELHRFVCDLSNTLTGLECRPFAWDMALDHFWSKYIFSNPETGWEVDKTRLIETLKILSTRF
;
A
#
# COMPACT_ATOMS: atom_id res chain seq x y z
N MET A 1 -49.85 -38.86 18.63
CA MET A 1 -48.58 -39.08 17.89
C MET A 1 -48.50 -38.06 16.78
N LEU A 2 -47.49 -37.20 16.89
CA LEU A 2 -46.94 -36.11 16.07
C LEU A 2 -47.36 -35.96 14.58
N TRP A 3 -47.85 -34.76 14.19
CA TRP A 3 -47.19 -33.83 13.22
C TRP A 3 -47.84 -32.41 13.29
N PRO A 4 -47.12 -31.29 13.01
CA PRO A 4 -47.50 -29.95 13.44
C PRO A 4 -48.12 -29.03 12.37
N ARG A 5 -48.59 -27.90 12.91
CA ARG A 5 -49.33 -26.76 12.36
C ARG A 5 -48.66 -26.09 11.14
N SER A 6 -49.46 -25.86 10.10
CA SER A 6 -49.26 -24.78 9.14
C SER A 6 -49.72 -23.45 9.76
N LEU A 7 -48.95 -22.39 9.54
CA LEU A 7 -49.41 -21.01 9.71
C LEU A 7 -48.73 -20.16 8.65
N ASP A 8 -49.50 -19.85 7.62
CA ASP A 8 -49.24 -18.81 6.64
C ASP A 8 -49.08 -17.45 7.34
N ARG A 9 -48.09 -16.67 6.91
CA ARG A 9 -48.19 -15.21 6.92
C ARG A 9 -47.56 -14.65 5.64
N TYR A 10 -48.45 -14.21 4.76
CA TYR A 10 -48.17 -13.37 3.61
C TYR A 10 -47.51 -12.05 4.05
N SER A 11 -46.49 -11.61 3.30
CA SER A 11 -46.23 -10.17 3.14
C SER A 11 -45.72 -9.87 1.72
N PHE A 12 -46.65 -9.26 0.98
CA PHE A 12 -46.52 -8.26 -0.09
C PHE A 12 -45.39 -8.40 -1.13
N LEU A 13 -45.80 -8.87 -2.31
CA LEU A 13 -45.18 -8.58 -3.61
C LEU A 13 -45.37 -7.10 -3.96
N THR A 14 -44.27 -6.34 -4.07
CA THR A 14 -44.22 -5.14 -4.90
C THR A 14 -43.67 -5.49 -6.27
N ALA A 15 -44.46 -5.17 -7.28
CA ALA A 15 -44.21 -5.39 -8.69
C ALA A 15 -42.98 -4.61 -9.20
N GLY A 16 -42.30 -5.17 -10.19
CA GLY A 16 -41.35 -4.43 -11.02
C GLY A 16 -39.88 -4.80 -10.85
N SER A 17 -39.52 -6.08 -10.88
CA SER A 17 -38.21 -6.46 -11.41
C SER A 17 -38.38 -7.65 -12.33
N LEU A 18 -38.32 -7.40 -13.63
CA LEU A 18 -37.95 -8.43 -14.58
C LEU A 18 -36.54 -8.87 -14.18
N VAL A 19 -36.45 -9.93 -13.39
CA VAL A 19 -35.19 -10.62 -13.12
C VAL A 19 -34.74 -11.20 -14.46
N PHE A 20 -33.84 -10.49 -15.14
CA PHE A 20 -33.04 -11.08 -16.20
C PHE A 20 -32.25 -12.25 -15.59
N ARG A 21 -32.74 -13.47 -15.82
CA ARG A 21 -32.14 -14.72 -15.37
C ARG A 21 -30.90 -15.06 -16.24
N ILE A 22 -29.74 -14.50 -15.84
CA ILE A 22 -28.30 -14.89 -16.04
C ILE A 22 -27.74 -14.95 -17.50
N PRO A 23 -26.70 -14.15 -17.88
CA PRO A 23 -25.31 -14.65 -17.88
C PRO A 23 -24.15 -13.65 -17.62
N VAL A 24 -24.36 -12.42 -17.12
CA VAL A 24 -23.22 -11.49 -16.86
C VAL A 24 -22.38 -11.89 -15.63
N ARG A 25 -22.95 -12.68 -14.71
CA ARG A 25 -22.24 -13.15 -13.50
C ARG A 25 -21.17 -14.20 -13.75
N LEU A 26 -21.22 -14.91 -14.89
CA LEU A 26 -20.34 -16.06 -15.15
C LEU A 26 -19.27 -15.79 -16.22
N SER A 27 -19.29 -14.62 -16.87
CA SER A 27 -18.29 -14.28 -17.88
C SER A 27 -17.10 -13.55 -17.27
N SER A 28 -15.92 -13.85 -17.77
CA SER A 28 -14.67 -13.16 -17.43
C SER A 28 -14.71 -11.70 -17.90
N ARG A 29 -14.02 -10.80 -17.20
CA ARG A 29 -14.01 -9.36 -17.50
C ARG A 29 -12.61 -8.78 -17.51
N ILE A 30 -12.40 -7.75 -18.32
CA ILE A 30 -11.21 -6.89 -18.25
C ILE A 30 -11.70 -5.46 -18.00
N PHE A 31 -11.35 -4.90 -16.85
CA PHE A 31 -11.61 -3.51 -16.51
C PHE A 31 -10.40 -2.65 -16.83
N VAL A 32 -10.63 -1.51 -17.45
CA VAL A 32 -9.60 -0.47 -17.69
C VAL A 32 -10.08 0.79 -17.00
N LEU A 33 -9.44 1.17 -15.89
CA LEU A 33 -9.84 2.35 -15.12
C LEU A 33 -9.07 3.58 -15.55
N ASN A 34 -9.81 4.67 -15.77
CA ASN A 34 -9.25 5.98 -16.11
C ASN A 34 -9.19 6.96 -14.93
N SER A 35 -9.33 6.47 -13.69
CA SER A 35 -9.48 7.30 -12.49
C SER A 35 -8.29 8.23 -12.21
N GLY A 36 -7.07 7.74 -12.42
CA GLY A 36 -5.85 8.41 -11.93
C GLY A 36 -5.73 8.49 -10.39
N ASP A 37 -6.81 8.28 -9.64
CA ASP A 37 -6.83 8.32 -8.18
C ASP A 37 -6.50 6.96 -7.57
N ILE A 38 -5.40 6.90 -6.82
CA ILE A 38 -4.94 5.67 -6.17
C ILE A 38 -5.97 5.06 -5.19
N TYR A 39 -6.72 5.88 -4.45
CA TYR A 39 -7.69 5.37 -3.49
C TYR A 39 -8.91 4.79 -4.19
N ARG A 40 -9.36 5.42 -5.28
CA ARG A 40 -10.48 4.92 -6.09
C ARG A 40 -10.10 3.62 -6.81
N ASN A 41 -8.90 3.54 -7.38
CA ASN A 41 -8.40 2.32 -8.00
C ASN A 41 -8.32 1.15 -7.01
N LEU A 42 -7.73 1.37 -5.83
CA LEU A 42 -7.67 0.34 -4.79
C LEU A 42 -9.05 -0.01 -4.21
N ALA A 43 -9.96 0.96 -4.09
CA ALA A 43 -11.34 0.71 -3.67
C ALA A 43 -12.09 -0.15 -4.69
N PHE A 44 -11.85 0.07 -5.98
CA PHE A 44 -12.39 -0.77 -7.04
C PHE A 44 -11.90 -2.21 -6.94
N GLU A 45 -10.58 -2.42 -6.81
CA GLU A 45 -10.02 -3.77 -6.57
C GLU A 45 -10.66 -4.43 -5.34
N ALA A 46 -10.78 -3.71 -4.23
CA ALA A 46 -11.37 -4.22 -3.00
C ALA A 46 -12.88 -4.52 -3.13
N CYS A 47 -13.59 -3.83 -4.03
CA CYS A 47 -15.00 -4.09 -4.33
C CYS A 47 -15.17 -5.36 -5.16
N VAL A 48 -14.43 -5.50 -6.26
CA VAL A 48 -14.43 -6.73 -7.06
C VAL A 48 -14.01 -7.92 -6.17
N PHE A 49 -13.02 -7.72 -5.30
CA PHE A 49 -12.54 -8.77 -4.40
C PHE A 49 -13.58 -9.28 -3.40
N GLY A 50 -14.59 -8.51 -3.00
CA GLY A 50 -15.64 -9.09 -2.17
C GLY A 50 -16.99 -9.21 -2.82
N ASP A 51 -17.08 -9.11 -4.15
CA ASP A 51 -18.08 -9.86 -4.91
C ASP A 51 -17.62 -11.33 -5.03
N SER A 52 -17.24 -11.92 -3.88
CA SER A 52 -16.47 -13.18 -3.83
C SER A 52 -17.26 -14.39 -4.30
N ASP A 53 -18.59 -14.32 -4.21
CA ASP A 53 -19.50 -15.38 -4.64
C ASP A 53 -19.45 -15.60 -6.16
N ARG A 54 -19.02 -14.58 -6.92
CA ARG A 54 -18.77 -14.71 -8.36
C ARG A 54 -17.67 -15.73 -8.67
N PHE A 55 -16.69 -15.86 -7.80
CA PHE A 55 -15.50 -16.69 -8.01
C PHE A 55 -15.59 -18.08 -7.37
N GLU A 56 -16.76 -18.44 -6.85
CA GLU A 56 -16.99 -19.75 -6.25
C GLU A 56 -17.12 -20.83 -7.31
N CYS A 57 -16.43 -21.97 -7.10
CA CYS A 57 -16.50 -23.10 -8.01
C CYS A 57 -17.92 -23.72 -7.97
N HIS A 58 -18.54 -23.89 -9.14
CA HIS A 58 -19.88 -24.47 -9.21
C HIS A 58 -19.84 -26.01 -9.27
N PRO A 59 -20.78 -26.71 -8.60
CA PRO A 59 -20.85 -28.18 -8.60
C PRO A 59 -20.98 -28.81 -9.99
N ALA A 60 -21.48 -28.07 -10.98
CA ALA A 60 -21.67 -28.52 -12.35
C ALA A 60 -20.40 -28.50 -13.23
N GLY A 61 -19.20 -28.39 -12.63
CA GLY A 61 -17.93 -28.45 -13.36
C GLY A 61 -17.61 -27.23 -14.23
N LYS A 62 -18.36 -26.13 -14.11
CA LYS A 62 -18.04 -24.86 -14.76
C LYS A 62 -16.92 -24.16 -14.01
N LEU A 63 -15.85 -23.81 -14.72
CA LEU A 63 -14.76 -23.02 -14.17
C LEU A 63 -15.28 -21.61 -13.79
N PRO A 64 -14.85 -21.08 -12.64
CA PRO A 64 -15.21 -19.72 -12.22
C PRO A 64 -14.58 -18.68 -13.15
N PRO A 65 -15.20 -17.49 -13.32
CA PRO A 65 -14.68 -16.45 -14.18
C PRO A 65 -13.37 -15.84 -13.64
N THR A 66 -12.55 -15.35 -14.55
CA THR A 66 -11.39 -14.50 -14.25
C THR A 66 -11.73 -13.03 -14.51
N ASP A 67 -11.42 -12.14 -13.56
CA ASP A 67 -11.44 -10.70 -13.80
C ASP A 67 -10.00 -10.15 -13.80
N ILE A 68 -9.69 -9.28 -14.76
CA ILE A 68 -8.43 -8.53 -14.80
C ILE A 68 -8.74 -7.05 -14.71
N ILE A 69 -7.97 -6.31 -13.92
CA ILE A 69 -8.14 -4.88 -13.72
C ILE A 69 -6.83 -4.18 -14.08
N LEU A 70 -6.88 -3.24 -15.03
CA LEU A 70 -5.75 -2.42 -15.45
C LEU A 70 -6.00 -0.96 -15.06
N TRP A 71 -5.00 -0.30 -14.48
CA TRP A 71 -5.12 1.09 -14.05
C TRP A 71 -3.78 1.79 -13.89
N ARG A 72 -3.82 3.12 -14.00
CA ARG A 72 -2.70 4.03 -13.68
C ARG A 72 -3.08 4.94 -12.52
N SER A 73 -2.09 5.61 -11.94
CA SER A 73 -2.34 6.63 -10.92
C SER A 73 -1.48 7.85 -11.14
N ALA A 74 -2.00 9.00 -10.72
CA ALA A 74 -1.19 10.17 -10.46
C ALA A 74 -0.05 9.83 -9.48
N PRO A 75 1.06 10.59 -9.49
CA PRO A 75 2.20 10.37 -8.60
C PRO A 75 1.80 10.08 -7.14
N CYS A 76 2.14 8.89 -6.67
CA CYS A 76 1.84 8.43 -5.32
C CYS A 76 2.77 7.28 -4.90
N VAL A 77 2.76 6.99 -3.61
CA VAL A 77 3.43 5.80 -3.05
C VAL A 77 2.39 4.84 -2.50
N VAL A 78 2.58 3.55 -2.77
CA VAL A 78 1.72 2.47 -2.25
C VAL A 78 2.55 1.55 -1.36
N ILE A 79 2.21 1.49 -0.08
CA ILE A 79 2.85 0.61 0.91
C ILE A 79 2.00 -0.63 1.16
N GLY A 80 2.67 -1.75 1.49
CA GLY A 80 2.01 -3.01 1.85
C GLY A 80 1.30 -2.94 3.20
N ARG A 81 0.34 -3.84 3.40
CA ARG A 81 -0.53 -3.90 4.60
C ARG A 81 0.22 -3.83 5.92
N PHE A 82 1.37 -4.51 6.02
CA PHE A 82 2.12 -4.69 7.27
C PHE A 82 3.40 -3.84 7.38
N GLN A 83 3.56 -2.83 6.51
CA GLN A 83 4.71 -1.93 6.55
C GLN A 83 4.47 -0.75 7.51
N ASN A 84 5.55 -0.17 8.02
CA ASN A 84 5.51 1.11 8.72
C ASN A 84 5.75 2.22 7.69
N ALA A 85 4.84 3.19 7.58
CA ALA A 85 4.94 4.24 6.57
C ALA A 85 6.27 5.01 6.69
N TRP A 86 6.58 5.51 7.88
CA TRP A 86 7.77 6.31 8.13
C TRP A 86 9.09 5.52 8.01
N ASN A 87 9.05 4.20 8.07
CA ASN A 87 10.22 3.35 7.80
C ASN A 87 10.49 3.18 6.31
N GLU A 88 9.49 3.36 5.45
CA GLU A 88 9.59 3.00 4.03
C GLU A 88 9.68 4.21 3.11
N ILE A 89 9.14 5.35 3.54
CA ILE A 89 8.91 6.49 2.67
C ILE A 89 9.37 7.82 3.30
N ARG A 90 9.72 8.78 2.44
CA ARG A 90 9.99 10.17 2.80
C ARG A 90 8.70 10.98 2.78
N THR A 91 8.05 11.09 3.93
CA THR A 91 6.77 11.82 4.10
C THR A 91 6.88 13.30 3.77
N ASP A 92 8.05 13.90 4.03
CA ASP A 92 8.38 15.29 3.70
C ASP A 92 8.28 15.55 2.19
N LEU A 93 8.83 14.65 1.37
CA LEU A 93 8.76 14.76 -0.09
C LEU A 93 7.33 14.60 -0.60
N LEU A 94 6.58 13.63 -0.06
CA LEU A 94 5.17 13.47 -0.44
C LEU A 94 4.37 14.75 -0.19
N ARG A 95 4.55 15.37 0.98
CA ARG A 95 3.89 16.63 1.35
C ARG A 95 4.32 17.77 0.43
N LYS A 96 5.63 17.91 0.19
CA LYS A 96 6.19 18.96 -0.68
C LYS A 96 5.66 18.88 -2.12
N HIS A 97 5.52 17.68 -2.66
CA HIS A 97 5.06 17.46 -4.03
C HIS A 97 3.53 17.29 -4.16
N GLY A 98 2.79 17.23 -3.05
CA GLY A 98 1.36 16.94 -3.06
C GLY A 98 1.02 15.51 -3.50
N TRP A 99 1.97 14.58 -3.38
CA TRP A 99 1.79 13.18 -3.74
C TRP A 99 1.10 12.40 -2.63
N ARG A 100 0.26 11.44 -3.01
CA ARG A 100 -0.53 10.65 -2.07
C ARG A 100 0.26 9.46 -1.53
N LEU A 101 -0.06 9.06 -0.30
CA LEU A 101 0.34 7.77 0.26
C LEU A 101 -0.89 6.88 0.38
N ALA A 102 -0.82 5.67 -0.16
CA ALA A 102 -1.86 4.66 -0.01
C ALA A 102 -1.31 3.41 0.67
N ARG A 103 -2.13 2.78 1.52
CA ARG A 103 -1.87 1.45 2.05
C ARG A 103 -2.79 0.46 1.37
N ARG A 104 -2.22 -0.53 0.69
CA ARG A 104 -3.00 -1.59 0.04
C ARG A 104 -3.35 -2.72 1.02
N GLU A 105 -4.36 -3.51 0.68
CA GLU A 105 -4.81 -4.62 1.52
C GLU A 105 -3.93 -5.87 1.40
N SER A 106 -3.09 -5.98 0.37
CA SER A 106 -2.10 -7.04 0.18
C SER A 106 -0.79 -6.76 0.93
N GLY A 107 0.03 -7.80 1.11
CA GLY A 107 1.37 -7.67 1.69
C GLY A 107 2.40 -7.09 0.71
N GLY A 108 3.68 -7.31 0.97
CA GLY A 108 4.80 -6.86 0.12
C GLY A 108 5.36 -5.47 0.51
N GLY A 109 6.25 -4.95 -0.34
CA GLY A 109 7.01 -3.72 -0.10
C GLY A 109 6.33 -2.44 -0.61
N ALA A 110 7.04 -1.32 -0.48
CA ALA A 110 6.62 -0.02 -0.96
C ALA A 110 6.99 0.16 -2.43
N VAL A 111 6.10 0.79 -3.21
CA VAL A 111 6.30 1.08 -4.63
C VAL A 111 5.84 2.50 -4.94
N PHE A 112 6.49 3.14 -5.91
CA PHE A 112 6.08 4.44 -6.43
C PHE A 112 5.31 4.26 -7.74
N HIS A 113 4.18 4.94 -7.88
CA HIS A 113 3.38 4.96 -9.09
C HIS A 113 3.34 6.37 -9.66
N ASP A 114 3.32 6.48 -10.97
CA ASP A 114 2.96 7.66 -11.74
C ASP A 114 2.25 7.21 -13.04
N GLN A 115 2.03 8.13 -13.97
CA GLN A 115 1.40 7.82 -15.26
C GLN A 115 2.25 6.90 -16.15
N GLY A 116 3.55 6.79 -15.89
CA GLY A 116 4.48 5.88 -16.57
C GLY A 116 4.50 4.46 -15.99
N ASN A 117 3.75 4.20 -14.92
CA ASN A 117 3.60 2.89 -14.30
C ASN A 117 2.19 2.31 -14.53
N LEU A 118 2.10 1.16 -15.19
CA LEU A 118 0.85 0.43 -15.38
C LEU A 118 0.64 -0.58 -14.25
N ASN A 119 -0.54 -0.62 -13.65
CA ASN A 119 -0.91 -1.62 -12.65
C ASN A 119 -1.86 -2.65 -13.27
N ILE A 120 -1.66 -3.93 -12.94
CA ILE A 120 -2.48 -5.05 -13.39
C ILE A 120 -2.85 -5.89 -12.18
N CYS A 121 -4.13 -6.23 -12.02
CA CYS A 121 -4.63 -7.10 -10.96
C CYS A 121 -5.42 -8.26 -11.56
N PHE A 122 -4.92 -9.48 -11.38
CA PHE A 122 -5.61 -10.72 -11.71
C PHE A 122 -6.45 -11.14 -10.51
N MET A 123 -7.74 -11.33 -10.72
CA MET A 123 -8.70 -11.74 -9.70
C MET A 123 -9.41 -13.02 -10.12
N GLN A 124 -9.23 -14.06 -9.33
CA GLN A 124 -9.68 -15.40 -9.65
C GLN A 124 -10.19 -16.11 -8.40
N SER A 125 -10.84 -17.25 -8.61
CA SER A 125 -11.09 -18.18 -7.51
C SER A 125 -9.81 -18.51 -6.77
N ARG A 126 -9.88 -18.60 -5.44
CA ARG A 126 -8.75 -18.96 -4.59
C ARG A 126 -8.11 -20.28 -5.03
N GLN A 127 -8.93 -21.23 -5.50
CA GLN A 127 -8.48 -22.56 -5.93
C GLN A 127 -7.77 -22.53 -7.29
N VAL A 128 -8.00 -21.49 -8.09
CA VAL A 128 -7.49 -21.36 -9.46
C VAL A 128 -6.27 -20.44 -9.51
N LEU A 129 -6.23 -19.40 -8.68
CA LEU A 129 -5.18 -18.38 -8.73
C LEU A 129 -3.77 -18.99 -8.56
N ASP A 130 -3.01 -18.97 -9.64
CA ASP A 130 -1.59 -19.30 -9.66
C ASP A 130 -0.80 -18.02 -9.98
N ARG A 131 -0.03 -17.56 -8.99
CA ARG A 131 0.76 -16.34 -9.09
C ARG A 131 1.80 -16.41 -10.20
N ARG A 132 2.44 -17.57 -10.41
CA ARG A 132 3.45 -17.72 -11.46
C ARG A 132 2.78 -17.63 -12.83
N LYS A 133 1.65 -18.30 -13.04
CA LYS A 133 0.90 -18.22 -14.31
C LYS A 133 0.41 -16.81 -14.62
N CYS A 134 0.01 -16.04 -13.61
CA CYS A 134 -0.34 -14.62 -13.80
C CYS A 134 0.84 -13.84 -14.41
N MET A 135 2.05 -14.05 -13.90
CA MET A 135 3.25 -13.36 -14.39
C MET A 135 3.72 -13.90 -15.75
N GLU A 136 3.63 -15.20 -16.00
CA GLU A 136 3.90 -15.80 -17.31
C GLU A 136 2.94 -15.30 -18.39
N ALA A 137 1.68 -15.02 -18.03
CA ALA A 137 0.69 -14.41 -18.94
C ALA A 137 1.09 -13.00 -19.37
N LEU A 138 1.81 -12.26 -18.54
CA LEU A 138 2.38 -10.94 -18.88
C LEU A 138 3.72 -11.07 -19.61
N GLN A 139 4.53 -12.08 -19.29
CA GLN A 139 5.85 -12.29 -19.88
C GLN A 139 5.78 -12.41 -21.41
N ARG A 140 4.86 -13.22 -21.94
CA ARG A 140 4.75 -13.48 -23.38
C ARG A 140 4.45 -12.24 -24.23
N PRO A 141 3.40 -11.43 -23.96
CA PRO A 141 3.16 -10.21 -24.72
C PRO A 141 4.30 -9.20 -24.57
N LEU A 142 4.90 -9.08 -23.39
CA LEU A 142 6.06 -8.19 -23.19
C LEU A 142 7.28 -8.65 -23.99
N GLN A 143 7.55 -9.96 -24.04
CA GLN A 143 8.63 -10.52 -24.84
C GLN A 143 8.45 -10.20 -26.33
N SER A 144 7.20 -10.17 -26.81
CA SER A 144 6.90 -9.79 -28.20
C SER A 144 7.13 -8.31 -28.52
N LEU A 145 7.09 -7.44 -27.50
CA LEU A 145 7.39 -6.00 -27.63
C LEU A 145 8.89 -5.70 -27.49
N LEU A 146 9.65 -6.57 -26.82
CA LEU A 146 11.05 -6.36 -26.49
C LEU A 146 11.95 -7.30 -27.29
N THR A 147 12.25 -6.96 -28.55
CA THR A 147 13.06 -7.82 -29.42
C THR A 147 14.51 -8.00 -28.97
N ASN A 148 15.07 -7.02 -28.25
CA ASN A 148 16.47 -7.00 -27.83
C ASN A 148 16.67 -7.27 -26.32
N ARG A 149 15.61 -7.68 -25.62
CA ARG A 149 15.65 -7.98 -24.18
C ARG A 149 14.87 -9.24 -23.87
N ALA A 150 15.39 -10.06 -22.97
CA ALA A 150 14.68 -11.24 -22.48
C ALA A 150 13.86 -10.86 -21.24
N VAL A 151 12.59 -11.29 -21.17
CA VAL A 151 11.71 -11.09 -20.02
C VAL A 151 11.70 -12.37 -19.17
N HIS A 152 11.87 -12.23 -17.86
CA HIS A 152 11.98 -13.34 -16.91
C HIS A 152 10.96 -13.21 -15.78
N VAL A 153 10.39 -14.34 -15.35
CA VAL A 153 9.56 -14.43 -14.13
C VAL A 153 10.44 -14.88 -12.96
N GLY A 154 10.67 -14.00 -12.00
CA GLY A 154 11.47 -14.29 -10.80
C GLY A 154 10.73 -15.12 -9.76
N ASP A 155 11.45 -15.64 -8.76
CA ASP A 155 10.90 -16.54 -7.73
C ASP A 155 9.88 -15.89 -6.81
N ARG A 156 9.96 -14.56 -6.66
CA ARG A 156 8.98 -13.75 -5.94
C ARG A 156 7.78 -13.35 -6.80
N PHE A 157 7.63 -13.93 -7.98
CA PHE A 157 6.59 -13.57 -8.96
C PHE A 157 6.72 -12.11 -9.42
N ASP A 158 7.95 -11.63 -9.54
CA ASP A 158 8.29 -10.31 -10.10
C ASP A 158 8.71 -10.48 -11.58
N LEU A 159 8.62 -9.45 -12.43
CA LEU A 159 9.20 -9.50 -13.79
C LEU A 159 10.52 -8.74 -13.86
N TRP A 160 11.43 -9.30 -14.64
CA TRP A 160 12.78 -8.82 -14.83
C TRP A 160 13.13 -8.82 -16.31
N ILE A 161 14.05 -7.94 -16.70
CA ILE A 161 14.63 -7.94 -18.04
C ILE A 161 16.15 -8.00 -18.00
N SER A 162 16.73 -8.61 -19.02
CA SER A 162 18.17 -8.59 -19.32
C SER A 162 18.39 -8.32 -20.80
N ALA A 163 19.59 -7.90 -21.18
CA ALA A 163 19.97 -7.88 -22.60
C ALA A 163 19.88 -9.31 -23.17
N THR A 164 19.44 -9.44 -24.41
CA THR A 164 19.55 -10.72 -25.13
C THR A 164 21.02 -10.93 -25.50
N VAL A 165 21.70 -11.87 -24.83
CA VAL A 165 23.00 -12.35 -25.28
C VAL A 165 22.75 -13.37 -26.39
N SER A 166 23.31 -13.14 -27.56
CA SER A 166 23.21 -14.06 -28.69
C SER A 166 23.82 -15.43 -28.31
N GLY A 167 22.96 -16.43 -28.10
CA GLY A 167 23.35 -17.85 -28.06
C GLY A 167 23.40 -18.54 -26.68
N SER A 168 23.03 -17.90 -25.57
CA SER A 168 22.92 -18.59 -24.28
C SER A 168 21.78 -18.05 -23.41
N GLU A 169 21.13 -18.96 -22.66
CA GLU A 169 20.30 -18.57 -21.52
C GLU A 169 21.21 -17.93 -20.47
N ASP A 170 21.11 -16.61 -20.29
CA ASP A 170 21.87 -15.93 -19.26
C ASP A 170 21.29 -16.29 -17.88
N HIS A 171 21.90 -17.29 -17.26
CA HIS A 171 21.61 -17.72 -15.89
C HIS A 171 22.11 -16.73 -14.84
N ASN A 172 22.85 -15.69 -15.24
CA ASN A 172 23.37 -14.73 -14.29
C ASN A 172 22.29 -13.73 -13.84
N GLN A 173 21.59 -14.08 -12.75
CA GLN A 173 20.55 -13.23 -12.16
C GLN A 173 21.06 -11.82 -11.80
N SER A 174 22.37 -11.64 -11.58
CA SER A 174 22.95 -10.34 -11.21
C SER A 174 22.84 -9.27 -12.31
N LEU A 175 22.70 -9.67 -13.57
CA LEU A 175 22.53 -8.75 -14.70
C LEU A 175 21.08 -8.33 -14.95
N ARG A 176 20.13 -8.95 -14.23
CA ARG A 176 18.70 -8.70 -14.41
C ARG A 176 18.27 -7.44 -13.67
N LYS A 177 17.47 -6.62 -14.34
CA LYS A 177 16.83 -5.43 -13.75
C LYS A 177 15.33 -5.65 -13.65
N LYS A 178 14.75 -5.27 -12.51
CA LYS A 178 13.33 -5.45 -12.21
C LYS A 178 12.49 -4.43 -12.98
N ILE A 179 11.42 -4.90 -13.62
CA ILE A 179 10.44 -4.06 -14.32
C ILE A 179 9.05 -4.12 -13.68
N SER A 180 8.80 -5.08 -12.79
CA SER A 180 7.50 -5.29 -12.17
C SER A 180 7.67 -5.83 -10.76
N GLY A 181 7.04 -5.17 -9.78
CA GLY A 181 6.83 -5.69 -8.43
C GLY A 181 5.43 -6.25 -8.27
N SER A 182 5.28 -7.43 -7.64
CA SER A 182 3.97 -8.03 -7.38
C SER A 182 3.65 -8.27 -5.91
N SER A 183 2.36 -8.44 -5.62
CA SER A 183 1.88 -8.93 -4.32
C SER A 183 0.51 -9.59 -4.45
N SER A 184 0.02 -10.19 -3.37
CA SER A 184 -1.24 -10.96 -3.42
C SER A 184 -2.02 -10.86 -2.12
N LYS A 185 -3.33 -11.09 -2.24
CA LYS A 185 -4.23 -11.30 -1.11
C LYS A 185 -5.10 -12.51 -1.40
N PHE A 186 -5.19 -13.41 -0.43
CA PHE A 186 -5.99 -14.62 -0.52
C PHE A 186 -7.16 -14.55 0.48
N GLY A 187 -8.38 -14.50 -0.03
CA GLY A 187 -9.61 -14.66 0.75
C GLY A 187 -10.03 -16.13 0.84
N SER A 188 -11.22 -16.39 1.38
CA SER A 188 -11.79 -17.74 1.47
C SER A 188 -12.16 -18.32 0.11
N LYS A 189 -12.90 -17.55 -0.71
CA LYS A 189 -13.38 -17.97 -2.04
C LYS A 189 -12.57 -17.42 -3.21
N VAL A 190 -12.02 -16.21 -3.05
CA VAL A 190 -11.36 -15.43 -4.10
C VAL A 190 -9.97 -15.02 -3.66
N ALA A 191 -9.06 -14.90 -4.61
CA ALA A 191 -7.74 -14.35 -4.41
C ALA A 191 -7.40 -13.39 -5.55
N TYR A 192 -6.54 -12.41 -5.26
CA TYR A 192 -5.93 -11.60 -6.31
C TYR A 192 -4.42 -11.63 -6.26
N HIS A 193 -3.82 -11.50 -7.44
CA HIS A 193 -2.41 -11.24 -7.65
C HIS A 193 -2.31 -9.96 -8.47
N HIS A 194 -1.70 -8.91 -7.91
CA HIS A 194 -1.50 -7.67 -8.62
C HIS A 194 -0.02 -7.34 -8.77
N CYS A 195 0.30 -6.59 -9.80
CA CYS A 195 1.64 -6.15 -10.09
C CYS A 195 1.66 -4.75 -10.69
N THR A 196 2.83 -4.15 -10.59
CA THR A 196 3.23 -2.90 -11.24
C THR A 196 4.00 -3.24 -12.51
N LEU A 197 4.04 -2.34 -13.49
CA LEU A 197 4.87 -2.47 -14.66
C LEU A 197 5.45 -1.10 -15.01
N LEU A 198 6.77 -1.00 -14.87
CA LEU A 198 7.55 0.21 -15.13
C LEU A 198 7.71 0.39 -16.64
N CYS A 199 6.79 1.13 -17.27
CA CYS A 199 6.84 1.39 -18.69
C CYS A 199 7.76 2.58 -18.99
N GLU A 200 7.43 3.74 -18.41
CA GLU A 200 8.11 5.03 -18.57
C GLU A 200 8.06 5.86 -17.27
N ALA A 201 8.06 5.17 -16.11
CA ALA A 201 7.95 5.81 -14.82
C ALA A 201 9.17 6.68 -14.48
N ASN A 202 8.99 7.71 -13.67
CA ASN A 202 10.10 8.51 -13.18
C ASN A 202 10.87 7.76 -12.07
N LEU A 203 11.98 7.12 -12.47
CA LEU A 203 12.79 6.29 -11.58
C LEU A 203 13.61 7.12 -10.56
N GLU A 204 13.84 8.41 -10.81
CA GLU A 204 14.49 9.31 -9.85
C GLU A 204 13.56 9.59 -8.68
N ASN A 205 12.32 9.99 -8.98
CA ASN A 205 11.26 10.19 -7.97
C ASN A 205 11.05 8.91 -7.14
N LEU A 206 11.03 7.75 -7.80
CA LEU A 206 10.94 6.44 -7.13
C LEU A 206 12.09 6.24 -6.14
N SER A 207 13.33 6.47 -6.58
CA SER A 207 14.53 6.28 -5.75
C SER A 207 14.58 7.24 -4.56
N ASP A 208 14.10 8.46 -4.75
CA ASP A 208 14.16 9.50 -3.73
C ASP A 208 13.08 9.33 -2.67
N VAL A 209 11.86 8.98 -3.06
CA VAL A 209 10.73 8.88 -2.13
C VAL A 209 10.73 7.58 -1.31
N LEU A 210 11.28 6.47 -1.84
CA LEU A 210 11.32 5.16 -1.19
C LEU A 210 12.50 5.00 -0.22
N ARG A 211 12.62 5.95 0.72
CA ARG A 211 13.63 5.96 1.80
C ARG A 211 12.96 6.27 3.13
N PRO A 212 13.46 5.78 4.26
CA PRO A 212 12.86 6.07 5.57
C PRO A 212 12.79 7.57 5.86
N SER A 213 11.70 8.01 6.50
CA SER A 213 11.53 9.36 7.05
C SER A 213 12.45 9.61 8.24
N PHE A 214 12.78 8.56 9.00
CA PHE A 214 13.65 8.60 10.18
C PHE A 214 14.71 7.50 10.07
N ARG A 215 15.96 7.82 10.40
CA ARG A 215 17.11 6.90 10.23
C ARG A 215 17.23 5.89 11.35
N THR A 216 16.81 6.26 12.55
CA THR A 216 16.85 5.47 13.78
C THR A 216 15.57 4.72 14.07
N LEU A 217 14.58 4.75 13.16
CA LEU A 217 13.31 4.07 13.35
C LEU A 217 13.55 2.56 13.44
N GLN A 218 13.19 1.99 14.58
CA GLN A 218 13.22 0.55 14.80
C GLN A 218 11.80 0.02 14.87
N THR A 219 11.50 -1.01 14.09
CA THR A 219 10.17 -1.62 14.03
C THR A 219 10.26 -3.09 13.63
N LYS A 220 9.24 -3.88 13.99
CA LYS A 220 9.04 -5.26 13.50
C LYS A 220 8.21 -5.31 12.21
N ALA A 221 7.93 -4.17 11.60
CA ALA A 221 7.18 -4.08 10.36
C ALA A 221 7.89 -4.79 9.20
N SER A 222 7.12 -5.25 8.21
CA SER A 222 7.69 -5.79 6.99
C SER A 222 8.45 -4.71 6.21
N THR A 223 9.70 -4.98 5.85
CA THR A 223 10.55 -4.06 5.10
C THR A 223 10.51 -4.33 3.60
N SER A 224 10.74 -3.29 2.80
CA SER A 224 10.93 -3.48 1.35
C SER A 224 12.25 -4.17 1.03
N VAL A 225 12.22 -5.06 0.04
CA VAL A 225 13.44 -5.61 -0.56
C VAL A 225 13.78 -4.73 -1.77
N ARG A 226 14.90 -4.02 -1.68
CA ARG A 226 15.39 -3.16 -2.75
C ARG A 226 15.95 -4.01 -3.90
N SER A 227 15.71 -3.57 -5.12
CA SER A 227 16.21 -4.22 -6.34
C SER A 227 16.54 -3.16 -7.38
N PRO A 228 17.54 -3.39 -8.25
CA PRO A 228 17.79 -2.50 -9.38
C PRO A 228 16.59 -2.54 -10.31
N VAL A 229 16.02 -1.37 -10.61
CA VAL A 229 14.85 -1.22 -11.49
C VAL A 229 15.21 -0.60 -12.83
N VAL A 230 14.39 -0.86 -13.84
CA VAL A 230 14.50 -0.22 -15.15
C VAL A 230 13.12 -0.10 -15.79
N ASN A 231 12.95 0.87 -16.67
CA ASN A 231 11.78 1.00 -17.51
C ASN A 231 11.83 0.04 -18.72
N LEU A 232 10.65 -0.36 -19.20
CA LEU A 232 10.48 -0.99 -20.50
C LEU A 232 10.90 -0.06 -21.64
N CYS A 233 10.79 1.26 -21.43
CA CYS A 233 10.98 2.29 -22.45
C CYS A 233 9.97 2.14 -23.60
N LEU A 234 8.71 1.91 -23.25
CA LEU A 234 7.59 1.75 -24.18
C LEU A 234 6.40 2.57 -23.69
N PRO A 235 5.67 3.26 -24.59
CA PRO A 235 4.44 3.95 -24.24
C PRO A 235 3.46 3.07 -23.46
N VAL A 236 2.96 3.58 -22.34
CA VAL A 236 2.06 2.80 -21.47
C VAL A 236 0.81 2.33 -22.23
N ASP A 237 0.25 3.16 -23.10
CA ASP A 237 -0.95 2.82 -23.86
C ASP A 237 -0.67 1.69 -24.89
N GLN A 238 0.54 1.65 -25.47
CA GLN A 238 0.98 0.55 -26.34
C GLN A 238 1.07 -0.76 -25.57
N VAL A 239 1.69 -0.72 -24.38
CA VAL A 239 1.80 -1.89 -23.51
C VAL A 239 0.41 -2.36 -23.05
N GLN A 240 -0.44 -1.44 -22.61
CA GLN A 240 -1.80 -1.72 -22.17
C GLN A 240 -2.62 -2.41 -23.26
N GLN A 241 -2.62 -1.87 -24.48
CA GLN A 241 -3.37 -2.47 -25.58
C GLN A 241 -2.87 -3.89 -25.91
N LYS A 242 -1.55 -4.07 -25.99
CA LYS A 242 -0.94 -5.39 -26.23
C LYS A 242 -1.30 -6.41 -25.15
N LEU A 243 -1.33 -5.98 -23.89
CA LEU A 243 -1.75 -6.83 -22.78
C LEU A 243 -3.24 -7.18 -22.87
N ILE A 244 -4.12 -6.22 -23.17
CA ILE A 244 -5.57 -6.50 -23.32
C ILE A 244 -5.81 -7.54 -24.41
N ASP A 245 -5.17 -7.40 -25.58
CA ASP A 245 -5.33 -8.33 -26.69
C ASP A 245 -4.91 -9.75 -26.28
N TYR A 246 -3.72 -9.88 -25.69
CA TYR A 246 -3.16 -11.17 -25.30
C TYR A 246 -3.90 -11.81 -24.12
N LEU A 247 -4.25 -11.03 -23.10
CA LEU A 247 -4.96 -11.49 -21.91
C LEU A 247 -6.39 -11.92 -22.23
N SER A 248 -7.02 -11.30 -23.24
CA SER A 248 -8.33 -11.72 -23.73
C SER A 248 -8.33 -13.15 -24.26
N GLU A 249 -7.25 -13.55 -24.93
CA GLU A 249 -7.06 -14.93 -25.41
C GLU A 249 -6.66 -15.87 -24.26
N TRP A 250 -5.76 -15.42 -23.39
CA TRP A 250 -5.31 -16.21 -22.23
C TRP A 250 -6.45 -16.58 -21.28
N ILE A 251 -7.36 -15.64 -20.98
CA ILE A 251 -8.55 -15.91 -20.16
C ILE A 251 -9.39 -17.05 -20.75
N GLY A 252 -9.61 -17.05 -22.07
CA GLY A 252 -10.37 -18.11 -22.75
C GLY A 252 -9.76 -19.50 -22.56
N GLN A 253 -8.42 -19.58 -22.53
CA GLN A 253 -7.69 -20.82 -22.28
C GLN A 253 -7.80 -21.28 -20.80
N VAL A 254 -7.73 -20.34 -19.86
CA VAL A 254 -7.76 -20.63 -18.42
C VAL A 254 -9.15 -21.02 -17.94
N ASP A 255 -10.18 -20.30 -18.39
CA ASP A 255 -11.55 -20.51 -17.93
C ASP A 255 -12.28 -21.61 -18.74
N GLY A 256 -11.60 -22.22 -19.73
CA GLY A 256 -12.19 -23.21 -20.65
C GLY A 256 -13.38 -22.66 -21.47
N SER A 257 -13.51 -21.33 -21.51
CA SER A 257 -14.62 -20.62 -22.12
C SER A 257 -14.29 -20.30 -23.57
N LEU A 258 -15.18 -20.69 -24.49
CA LEU A 258 -15.13 -20.25 -25.89
C LEU A 258 -15.48 -18.77 -26.07
N LYS A 259 -15.98 -18.09 -25.02
CA LYS A 259 -16.36 -16.68 -25.06
C LYS A 259 -15.21 -15.80 -24.58
N LYS A 260 -14.89 -14.79 -25.38
CA LYS A 260 -13.96 -13.71 -25.00
C LYS A 260 -14.47 -12.97 -23.76
N PRO A 261 -13.57 -12.44 -22.91
CA PRO A 261 -13.98 -11.59 -21.79
C PRO A 261 -14.67 -10.31 -22.27
N THR A 262 -15.52 -9.76 -21.42
CA THR A 262 -16.08 -8.41 -21.66
C THR A 262 -15.05 -7.36 -21.25
N ILE A 263 -14.67 -6.48 -22.18
CA ILE A 263 -13.76 -5.36 -21.91
C ILE A 263 -14.61 -4.14 -21.52
N LEU A 264 -14.32 -3.56 -20.35
CA LEU A 264 -15.08 -2.47 -19.74
C LEU A 264 -14.15 -1.29 -19.50
N GLN A 265 -14.38 -0.20 -20.25
CA GLN A 265 -13.74 1.09 -20.00
C GLN A 265 -14.49 1.78 -18.87
N VAL A 266 -13.82 2.04 -17.75
CA VAL A 266 -14.39 2.68 -16.57
C VAL A 266 -13.92 4.13 -16.56
N PRO A 267 -14.80 5.11 -16.84
CA PRO A 267 -14.42 6.51 -16.86
C PRO A 267 -14.05 7.01 -15.46
N GLU A 268 -13.28 8.08 -15.41
CA GLU A 268 -13.01 8.80 -14.16
C GLU A 268 -14.35 9.20 -13.50
N TYR A 269 -14.46 8.98 -12.19
CA TYR A 269 -15.69 9.16 -11.40
C TYR A 269 -16.85 8.16 -11.67
N GLY A 270 -16.76 7.31 -12.69
CA GLY A 270 -17.79 6.32 -13.03
C GLY A 270 -17.63 4.96 -12.35
N GLU A 271 -16.62 4.75 -11.51
CA GLU A 271 -16.26 3.46 -10.90
C GLU A 271 -17.44 2.80 -10.16
N CYS A 272 -18.22 3.61 -9.45
CA CYS A 272 -19.37 3.15 -8.65
C CYS A 272 -20.54 2.61 -9.49
N GLU A 273 -20.51 2.74 -10.82
CA GLU A 273 -21.50 2.17 -11.73
C GLU A 273 -21.18 0.71 -12.09
N TYR A 274 -19.92 0.30 -11.92
CA TYR A 274 -19.41 -1.03 -12.30
C TYR A 274 -19.20 -1.96 -11.09
N VAL A 275 -19.27 -1.41 -9.88
CA VAL A 275 -19.22 -2.14 -8.60
C VAL A 275 -20.30 -1.63 -7.65
N ALA A 276 -20.54 -2.31 -6.52
CA ALA A 276 -21.55 -1.87 -5.55
C ALA A 276 -21.20 -0.49 -4.95
N ARG A 277 -21.98 0.54 -5.30
CA ARG A 277 -21.75 1.95 -4.93
C ARG A 277 -21.46 2.17 -3.44
N GLU A 278 -22.35 1.74 -2.55
CA GLU A 278 -22.18 1.95 -1.10
C GLU A 278 -20.90 1.32 -0.55
N ARG A 279 -20.50 0.18 -1.11
CA ARG A 279 -19.26 -0.50 -0.73
C ARG A 279 -18.04 0.26 -1.25
N PHE A 280 -18.13 0.77 -2.48
CA PHE A 280 -17.07 1.55 -3.10
C PHE A 280 -16.79 2.84 -2.33
N GLU A 281 -17.82 3.64 -2.05
CA GLU A 281 -17.70 4.90 -1.30
C GLU A 281 -17.09 4.67 0.09
N ARG A 282 -17.64 3.71 0.85
CA ARG A 282 -17.09 3.34 2.16
C ARG A 282 -15.63 2.91 2.09
N LYS A 283 -15.25 2.19 1.03
CA LYS A 283 -13.88 1.72 0.86
C LYS A 283 -12.94 2.86 0.45
N VAL A 284 -13.40 3.83 -0.33
CA VAL A 284 -12.65 5.08 -0.60
C VAL A 284 -12.39 5.82 0.71
N ASP A 285 -13.40 5.98 1.57
CA ASP A 285 -13.25 6.64 2.87
C ASP A 285 -12.24 5.90 3.76
N GLU A 286 -12.36 4.57 3.86
CA GLU A 286 -11.43 3.73 4.62
C GLU A 286 -9.99 3.86 4.10
N LEU A 287 -9.79 3.78 2.78
CA LEU A 287 -8.46 3.80 2.17
C LEU A 287 -7.80 5.19 2.23
N THR A 288 -8.60 6.25 2.37
CA THR A 288 -8.14 7.64 2.53
C THR A 288 -7.85 7.97 4.00
N ALA A 289 -8.51 7.30 4.94
CA ALA A 289 -8.42 7.61 6.35
C ALA A 289 -6.98 7.47 6.90
N TRP A 290 -6.56 8.44 7.72
CA TRP A 290 -5.26 8.39 8.38
C TRP A 290 -5.07 7.11 9.19
N THR A 291 -6.12 6.67 9.89
CA THR A 291 -6.15 5.45 10.71
C THR A 291 -5.79 4.21 9.90
N TRP A 292 -6.10 4.20 8.61
CA TRP A 292 -5.70 3.15 7.69
C TRP A 292 -4.29 3.39 7.14
N VAL A 293 -4.05 4.53 6.49
CA VAL A 293 -2.79 4.79 5.76
C VAL A 293 -1.58 4.75 6.70
N TYR A 294 -1.61 5.56 7.76
CA TYR A 294 -0.53 5.69 8.73
C TYR A 294 -0.81 4.90 10.01
N GLY A 295 -2.05 4.95 10.51
CA GLY A 295 -2.46 4.33 11.76
C GLY A 295 -2.44 2.79 11.75
N SER A 296 -2.36 2.15 10.58
CA SER A 296 -2.14 0.70 10.52
C SER A 296 -0.66 0.30 10.62
N SER A 297 0.26 1.27 10.74
CA SER A 297 1.69 1.00 10.92
C SER A 297 1.94 0.22 12.23
N PRO A 298 2.77 -0.84 12.20
CA PRO A 298 3.21 -1.52 13.41
C PRO A 298 3.95 -0.59 14.37
N ALA A 299 3.98 -0.97 15.65
CA ALA A 299 4.71 -0.27 16.70
C ALA A 299 6.19 -0.04 16.31
N PHE A 300 6.74 1.07 16.78
CA PHE A 300 8.10 1.48 16.46
C PHE A 300 8.69 2.33 17.58
N GLU A 301 10.01 2.50 17.54
CA GLU A 301 10.73 3.39 18.44
C GLU A 301 11.75 4.25 17.68
N LEU A 302 12.09 5.39 18.26
CA LEU A 302 13.04 6.37 17.73
C LEU A 302 14.02 6.81 18.81
N ASP A 303 15.27 7.05 18.41
CA ASP A 303 16.28 7.70 19.24
C ASP A 303 16.25 9.21 18.96
N VAL A 304 15.70 9.97 19.91
CA VAL A 304 15.41 11.40 19.74
C VAL A 304 16.69 12.19 19.51
N LYS A 305 17.75 11.89 20.27
CA LYS A 305 19.05 12.58 20.14
C LYS A 305 19.63 12.37 18.74
N LYS A 306 19.75 11.11 18.31
CA LYS A 306 20.36 10.78 17.01
C LYS A 306 19.59 11.32 15.82
N GLU A 307 18.28 11.47 15.93
CA GLU A 307 17.48 12.10 14.87
C GLU A 307 17.69 13.62 14.78
N ALA A 308 18.03 14.27 15.90
CA ALA A 308 18.22 15.72 15.99
C ALA A 308 19.64 16.17 15.61
N THR A 309 20.66 15.43 16.06
CA THR A 309 22.07 15.80 15.86
C THR A 309 22.58 15.64 14.43
N MET A 310 21.73 15.15 13.52
CA MET A 310 22.02 15.15 12.08
C MET A 310 21.72 16.50 11.39
N GLU A 311 21.08 17.45 12.08
CA GLU A 311 20.75 18.79 11.57
C GLU A 311 21.64 19.91 12.17
N SER A 312 22.45 19.62 13.19
CA SER A 312 23.38 20.56 13.83
C SER A 312 24.53 19.85 14.55
N ASP A 313 25.76 20.37 14.45
CA ASP A 313 27.00 19.86 15.11
C ASP A 313 26.99 19.95 16.66
N ASP A 314 25.87 20.34 17.27
CA ASP A 314 25.78 20.66 18.69
C ASP A 314 25.33 19.44 19.52
N ASP A 315 26.19 18.42 19.55
CA ASP A 315 25.95 17.09 20.14
C ASP A 315 25.90 17.07 21.69
N GLN A 316 26.20 18.22 22.33
CA GLN A 316 26.51 18.27 23.76
C GLN A 316 25.30 18.37 24.71
N PHE A 317 24.08 18.67 24.23
CA PHE A 317 22.99 19.09 25.15
C PHE A 317 21.63 18.39 24.96
N ILE A 318 21.48 17.46 24.02
CA ILE A 318 20.22 16.69 23.91
C ILE A 318 20.35 15.42 24.76
N PRO A 319 19.49 15.21 25.77
CA PRO A 319 19.54 13.99 26.59
C PRO A 319 19.21 12.76 25.74
N SER A 320 19.83 11.63 26.07
CA SER A 320 19.49 10.36 25.43
C SER A 320 18.06 9.96 25.79
N VAL A 321 17.12 10.18 24.87
CA VAL A 321 15.69 9.85 25.05
C VAL A 321 15.23 8.97 23.90
N ARG A 322 14.55 7.87 24.23
CA ARG A 322 13.82 7.04 23.26
C ARG A 322 12.33 7.32 23.31
N LEU A 323 11.77 7.53 22.12
CA LEU A 323 10.34 7.61 21.89
C LEU A 323 9.82 6.24 21.50
N HIS A 324 8.86 5.72 22.24
CA HIS A 324 8.16 4.48 21.93
C HIS A 324 6.74 4.80 21.44
N CYS A 325 6.37 4.23 20.30
CA CYS A 325 5.07 4.41 19.68
C CYS A 325 4.35 3.08 19.50
N ASP A 326 3.07 3.05 19.87
CA ASP A 326 2.20 1.91 19.66
C ASP A 326 1.75 1.79 18.20
N ARG A 327 1.16 0.62 17.89
CA ARG A 327 0.38 0.46 16.66
C ARG A 327 -0.71 1.53 16.63
N GLY A 328 -0.87 2.19 15.48
CA GLY A 328 -1.66 3.42 15.42
C GLY A 328 -0.83 4.65 15.10
N GLY A 329 0.50 4.56 15.24
CA GLY A 329 1.34 5.74 15.24
C GLY A 329 0.90 6.67 16.37
N ARG A 330 0.86 6.14 17.59
CA ARG A 330 0.50 6.90 18.79
C ARG A 330 1.62 6.80 19.78
N VAL A 331 1.94 7.90 20.44
CA VAL A 331 2.98 7.93 21.47
C VAL A 331 2.54 7.03 22.62
N ASN A 332 3.35 6.05 22.97
CA ASN A 332 3.17 5.21 24.15
C ASN A 332 3.87 5.88 25.33
N CYS A 333 5.19 6.07 25.23
CA CYS A 333 5.99 6.71 26.25
C CYS A 333 7.31 7.29 25.71
N LEU A 334 7.92 8.16 26.51
CA LEU A 334 9.32 8.56 26.40
C LEU A 334 10.13 7.88 27.52
N ARG A 335 11.35 7.45 27.22
CA ARG A 335 12.27 6.83 28.19
C ARG A 335 13.66 7.43 28.08
N VAL A 336 14.31 7.66 29.20
CA VAL A 336 15.74 8.01 29.21
C VAL A 336 16.53 6.77 28.78
N GLY A 337 17.54 6.95 27.93
CA GLY A 337 18.38 5.88 27.42
C GLY A 337 19.33 5.30 28.47
N ASP A 338 19.65 4.02 28.32
CA ASP A 338 20.35 3.21 29.33
C ASP A 338 21.83 3.62 29.58
N ASN A 339 22.42 4.46 28.71
CA ASN A 339 23.85 4.81 28.75
C ASN A 339 24.18 6.06 29.58
N GLU A 340 23.19 6.74 30.14
CA GLU A 340 23.40 7.88 31.04
C GLU A 340 22.88 7.48 32.42
N SER A 341 23.67 7.63 33.49
CA SER A 341 23.13 7.60 34.85
C SER A 341 22.23 8.83 34.99
N PRO A 342 20.90 8.72 34.85
CA PRO A 342 20.08 9.91 34.68
C PRO A 342 20.09 10.66 36.01
N LYS A 343 20.37 11.96 35.97
CA LYS A 343 20.08 12.81 37.14
C LYS A 343 18.58 12.68 37.44
N PRO A 344 18.16 12.50 38.71
CA PRO A 344 16.76 12.27 39.06
C PRO A 344 15.78 13.32 38.51
N GLU A 345 16.24 14.57 38.37
CA GLU A 345 15.45 15.68 37.83
C GLU A 345 15.12 15.52 36.34
N LEU A 346 16.07 15.06 35.52
CA LEU A 346 15.84 14.81 34.09
C LEU A 346 14.87 13.63 33.90
N HIS A 347 15.04 12.58 34.69
CA HIS A 347 14.12 11.44 34.66
C HIS A 347 12.69 11.87 34.98
N ARG A 348 12.50 12.69 36.02
CA ARG A 348 11.18 13.24 36.37
C ARG A 348 10.59 14.09 35.24
N PHE A 349 11.39 14.96 34.64
CA PHE A 349 10.97 15.79 33.50
C PHE A 349 10.49 14.93 32.31
N VAL A 350 11.27 13.91 31.93
CA VAL A 350 10.93 13.01 30.82
C VAL A 350 9.68 12.18 31.16
N CYS A 351 9.47 11.76 32.40
CA CYS A 351 8.25 11.09 32.83
C CYS A 351 7.01 11.99 32.70
N ASP A 352 7.07 13.24 33.17
CA ASP A 352 5.94 14.17 33.09
C ASP A 352 5.63 14.55 31.63
N LEU A 353 6.69 14.71 30.82
CA LEU A 353 6.57 14.92 29.37
C LEU A 353 5.97 13.70 28.66
N SER A 354 6.41 12.49 29.03
CA SER A 354 5.83 11.23 28.53
C SER A 354 4.34 11.19 28.77
N ASN A 355 3.89 11.46 30.01
CA ASN A 355 2.48 11.46 30.37
C ASN A 355 1.67 12.47 29.55
N THR A 356 2.27 13.60 29.19
CA THR A 356 1.63 14.63 28.36
C THR A 356 1.42 14.15 26.92
N LEU A 357 2.38 13.42 26.36
CA LEU A 357 2.34 12.97 24.96
C LEU A 357 1.61 11.64 24.77
N THR A 358 1.50 10.80 25.80
CA THR A 358 0.88 9.47 25.70
C THR A 358 -0.52 9.56 25.07
N GLY A 359 -0.74 8.75 24.03
CA GLY A 359 -1.99 8.68 23.27
C GLY A 359 -2.10 9.66 22.10
N LEU A 360 -1.25 10.70 22.04
CA LEU A 360 -1.20 11.62 20.90
C LEU A 360 -0.71 10.91 19.64
N GLU A 361 -1.25 11.30 18.50
CA GLU A 361 -0.89 10.71 17.20
C GLU A 361 0.44 11.28 16.70
N CYS A 362 1.26 10.43 16.10
CA CYS A 362 2.43 10.77 15.30
C CYS A 362 1.94 11.38 13.99
N ARG A 363 1.63 12.67 14.03
CA ARG A 363 1.11 13.47 12.91
C ARG A 363 1.84 14.82 12.85
N PRO A 364 1.87 15.46 11.67
CA PRO A 364 2.42 16.79 11.52
C PRO A 364 1.79 17.74 12.55
N PHE A 365 2.62 18.37 13.39
CA PHE A 365 2.22 19.39 14.38
C PHE A 365 1.26 18.91 15.49
N ALA A 366 0.99 17.60 15.59
CA ALA A 366 0.01 17.09 16.55
C ALA A 366 0.46 17.19 18.02
N TRP A 367 1.76 17.41 18.27
CA TRP A 367 2.30 17.51 19.62
C TRP A 367 2.47 18.95 20.09
N ASP A 368 2.50 19.93 19.18
CA ASP A 368 2.94 21.31 19.44
C ASP A 368 2.17 21.95 20.61
N MET A 369 0.84 21.91 20.58
CA MET A 369 0.01 22.49 21.63
C MET A 369 0.24 21.84 23.00
N ALA A 370 0.39 20.51 23.03
CA ALA A 370 0.63 19.77 24.27
C ALA A 370 2.02 20.10 24.84
N LEU A 371 3.02 20.18 23.96
CA LEU A 371 4.39 20.56 24.30
C LEU A 371 4.47 22.00 24.81
N ASP A 372 3.79 22.94 24.17
CA ASP A 372 3.75 24.36 24.58
C ASP A 372 3.07 24.55 25.93
N HIS A 373 1.94 23.88 26.15
CA HIS A 373 1.24 23.92 27.42
C HIS A 373 2.09 23.33 28.55
N PHE A 374 2.70 22.16 28.30
CA PHE A 374 3.60 21.51 29.24
C PHE A 374 4.77 22.43 29.62
N TRP A 375 5.44 23.00 28.61
CA TRP A 375 6.61 23.84 28.82
C TRP A 375 6.30 25.11 29.61
N SER A 376 5.21 25.79 29.26
CA SER A 376 4.75 26.99 29.97
C SER A 376 4.46 26.71 31.45
N LYS A 377 3.78 25.59 31.73
CA LYS A 377 3.47 25.17 33.10
C LYS A 377 4.73 24.79 33.88
N TYR A 378 5.68 24.14 33.21
CA TYR A 378 6.93 23.70 33.80
C TYR A 378 7.79 24.89 34.26
N ILE A 379 7.99 25.89 33.38
CA ILE A 379 8.75 27.11 33.70
C ILE A 379 8.11 27.85 34.88
N PHE A 380 6.79 28.05 34.85
CA PHE A 380 6.09 28.74 35.93
C PHE A 380 6.27 28.06 37.30
N SER A 381 6.33 26.72 37.30
CA SER A 381 6.48 25.93 38.53
C SER A 381 7.93 25.77 38.98
N ASN A 382 8.91 26.10 38.15
CA ASN A 382 10.34 25.86 38.39
C ASN A 382 11.21 27.06 37.92
N PRO A 383 11.06 28.25 38.52
CA PRO A 383 11.70 29.48 38.06
C PRO A 383 13.24 29.54 38.22
N GLU A 384 13.86 28.59 38.93
CA GLU A 384 15.31 28.56 39.20
C GLU A 384 15.92 27.17 38.90
N THR A 385 15.94 26.70 37.64
CA THR A 385 16.57 25.41 37.31
C THR A 385 17.74 25.53 36.34
N GLY A 386 18.91 24.99 36.69
CA GLY A 386 20.15 25.03 35.89
C GLY A 386 20.18 24.12 34.65
N TRP A 387 19.03 23.77 34.08
CA TRP A 387 18.87 22.83 32.94
C TRP A 387 17.83 23.33 31.91
N GLU A 388 17.57 24.63 31.84
CA GLU A 388 16.61 25.19 30.89
C GLU A 388 16.98 24.88 29.44
N VAL A 389 18.26 24.89 29.09
CA VAL A 389 18.74 24.66 27.72
C VAL A 389 18.39 23.25 27.22
N ASP A 390 18.76 22.21 27.97
CA ASP A 390 18.57 20.81 27.54
C ASP A 390 17.09 20.43 27.45
N LYS A 391 16.28 20.92 28.41
CA LYS A 391 14.83 20.71 28.42
C LYS A 391 14.16 21.44 27.25
N THR A 392 14.56 22.69 26.99
CA THR A 392 14.07 23.47 25.82
C THR A 392 14.40 22.75 24.52
N ARG A 393 15.67 22.31 24.36
CA ARG A 393 16.12 21.58 23.16
C ARG A 393 15.36 20.27 22.97
N LEU A 394 15.06 19.53 24.04
CA LEU A 394 14.24 18.32 23.94
C LEU A 394 12.82 18.64 23.44
N ILE A 395 12.19 19.69 23.97
CA ILE A 395 10.86 20.15 23.53
C ILE A 395 10.89 20.55 22.05
N GLU A 396 11.85 21.36 21.63
CA GLU A 396 12.03 21.79 20.23
C GLU A 396 12.27 20.59 19.30
N THR A 397 13.12 19.65 19.73
CA THR A 397 13.39 18.41 18.98
C THR A 397 12.11 17.59 18.79
N LEU A 398 11.29 17.45 19.83
CA LEU A 398 10.03 16.72 19.73
C LEU A 398 9.04 17.42 18.77
N LYS A 399 9.03 18.75 18.70
CA LYS A 399 8.24 19.49 17.68
C LYS A 399 8.74 19.25 16.27
N ILE A 400 10.07 19.23 16.07
CA ILE A 400 10.68 18.90 14.77
C ILE A 400 10.30 17.48 14.35
N LEU A 401 10.39 16.51 15.28
CA LEU A 401 9.95 15.14 15.03
C LEU A 401 8.45 15.07 14.70
N SER A 402 7.60 15.78 15.46
CA SER A 402 6.17 15.86 15.18
C SER A 402 5.91 16.35 13.76
N THR A 403 6.63 17.37 13.30
CA THR A 403 6.48 17.95 11.95
C THR A 403 6.88 16.96 10.84
N ARG A 404 7.85 16.07 11.10
CA ARG A 404 8.35 15.08 10.14
C ARG A 404 7.41 13.88 9.97
N PHE A 405 6.63 13.53 10.98
CA PHE A 405 5.54 12.56 10.82
C PHE A 405 4.52 13.05 9.79
#